data_AF-A0A2J8WZB7-F1
#
_entry.id   AF-A0A2J8WZB7-F1
#
_cell.length_a   1.000
_cell.length_b   1.000
_cell.length_c   1.000
_cell.angle_alpha   90.00
_cell.angle_beta   90.00
_cell.angle_gamma   90.00
#
_symmetry.space_group_name_H-M   'P 1'
#
loop_
_entity.id
_entity.type
_entity.pdbx_description
1 polymer ?
#
loop_
_entity_poly.entity_id
_entity_poly.type
_entity_poly.pdbx_seq_one_letter_code
_entity_poly.pdbx_strand_id
1 'polypeptide(L)'
;MCDLCIRYTIMVDKYIPNISMCLKDSDPFIRKQTLILLTSLLQEEFVKWKGSLFFRFVSTLIDSHPDIASFGEFCLAHLLLKRNPVMFFQHFIECIFHFNNYEKHEKYNKFPQSEREKRLFSLKGKSNKERRMKIYKFLLEHFTDEQRFNITSKICLSILACFADGILPLDLDASELLSDTFEVLSSKEIKLLAMRSKPDKDLLMEEDDVALANVVMQEAQKKLISQVQKRNFIENIIPIIVSLKTVLEKNKIPALRELMHYLR
;
A
#
# COMPACT_ATOMS: atom_id res chain seq x y z
N MET A 1 -16.82 24.36 10.58
CA MET A 1 -15.60 24.09 9.79
C MET A 1 -15.90 23.89 8.31
N CYS A 2 -16.91 23.09 7.92
CA CYS A 2 -17.33 22.99 6.50
C CYS A 2 -17.58 24.36 5.85
N ASP A 3 -18.29 25.27 6.52
CA ASP A 3 -18.56 26.61 5.99
C ASP A 3 -17.32 27.51 5.88
N LEU A 4 -16.28 27.26 6.70
CA LEU A 4 -15.00 27.96 6.59
C LEU A 4 -14.19 27.47 5.37
N CYS A 5 -14.37 26.21 4.95
CA CYS A 5 -13.65 25.62 3.83
C CYS A 5 -14.08 26.21 2.48
N ILE A 6 -15.34 26.66 2.38
CA ILE A 6 -15.90 27.27 1.17
C ILE A 6 -15.29 28.65 0.90
N ARG A 7 -14.82 29.38 1.93
CA ARG A 7 -14.29 30.75 1.77
C ARG A 7 -12.80 30.92 2.08
N TYR A 8 -12.20 30.00 2.86
CA TYR A 8 -10.83 30.17 3.38
C TYR A 8 -10.03 28.86 3.42
N THR A 9 -9.90 28.19 2.27
CA THR A 9 -9.15 26.93 2.10
C THR A 9 -7.74 26.95 2.72
N ILE A 10 -7.01 28.07 2.62
CA ILE A 10 -5.66 28.24 3.19
C ILE A 10 -5.66 28.16 4.74
N MET A 11 -6.73 28.60 5.41
CA MET A 11 -6.82 28.48 6.87
C MET A 11 -7.13 27.05 7.31
N VAL A 12 -7.84 26.28 6.49
CA VAL A 12 -8.26 24.91 6.80
C VAL A 12 -7.08 23.95 6.83
N ASP A 13 -6.15 24.06 5.88
CA ASP A 13 -4.96 23.20 5.78
C ASP A 13 -4.17 23.15 7.11
N LYS A 14 -4.13 24.25 7.88
CA LYS A 14 -3.44 24.33 9.19
C LYS A 14 -4.10 23.49 10.28
N TYR A 15 -5.41 23.24 10.20
CA TYR A 15 -6.16 22.48 11.20
C TYR A 15 -6.27 21.00 10.87
N ILE A 16 -5.96 20.58 9.64
CA ILE A 16 -6.06 19.18 9.19
C ILE A 16 -5.26 18.20 10.06
N PRO A 17 -4.04 18.49 10.53
CA PRO A 17 -3.35 17.61 11.47
C PRO A 17 -4.17 17.37 12.74
N ASN A 18 -4.75 18.42 13.33
CA ASN A 18 -5.56 18.29 14.54
C ASN A 18 -6.88 17.55 14.29
N ILE A 19 -7.58 17.89 13.22
CA ILE A 19 -8.86 17.24 12.84
C ILE A 19 -8.62 15.75 12.56
N SER A 20 -7.58 15.40 11.82
CA SER A 20 -7.28 14.00 11.48
C SER A 20 -6.89 13.13 12.67
N MET A 21 -6.47 13.71 13.81
CA MET A 21 -6.30 12.94 15.05
C MET A 21 -7.62 12.37 15.58
N CYS A 22 -8.75 13.05 15.34
CA CYS A 22 -10.07 12.60 15.78
C CYS A 22 -10.52 11.31 15.08
N LEU A 23 -9.81 10.83 14.05
CA LEU A 23 -9.98 9.49 13.49
C LEU A 23 -9.57 8.36 14.46
N LYS A 24 -8.93 8.70 15.59
CA LYS A 24 -8.61 7.77 16.70
C LYS A 24 -9.21 8.24 18.03
N ASP A 25 -10.27 9.05 17.98
CA ASP A 25 -11.00 9.43 19.18
C ASP A 25 -11.59 8.19 19.89
N SER A 26 -11.70 8.26 21.22
CA SER A 26 -12.33 7.21 22.02
C SER A 26 -13.79 7.00 21.62
N ASP A 27 -14.51 8.07 21.26
CA ASP A 27 -15.92 8.00 20.87
C ASP A 27 -16.06 7.61 19.38
N PRO A 28 -16.68 6.46 19.06
CA PRO A 28 -16.95 6.05 17.67
C PRO A 28 -17.74 7.09 16.87
N PHE A 29 -18.63 7.85 17.51
CA PHE A 29 -19.38 8.91 16.85
C PHE A 29 -18.46 10.02 16.33
N ILE A 30 -17.50 10.46 17.15
CA ILE A 30 -16.50 11.46 16.76
C ILE A 30 -15.62 10.95 15.62
N ARG A 31 -15.19 9.69 15.68
CA ARG A 31 -14.41 9.07 14.59
C ARG A 31 -15.18 9.06 13.27
N LYS A 32 -16.45 8.62 13.29
CA LYS A 32 -17.32 8.59 12.12
C LYS A 32 -17.57 9.99 11.55
N GLN A 33 -17.86 10.97 12.40
CA GLN A 33 -18.11 12.34 11.96
C GLN A 33 -16.84 12.99 11.36
N THR A 34 -15.68 12.69 11.94
CA THR A 34 -14.38 13.12 11.41
C THR A 34 -14.12 12.51 10.04
N LEU A 35 -14.41 11.22 9.87
CA LEU A 35 -14.27 10.52 8.59
C LEU A 35 -15.18 11.11 7.51
N ILE A 36 -16.45 11.40 7.84
CA ILE A 36 -17.38 12.09 6.93
C ILE A 36 -16.84 13.47 6.53
N LEU A 37 -16.41 14.27 7.50
CA LEU A 37 -15.86 15.61 7.27
C LEU A 37 -14.64 15.57 6.36
N LEU A 38 -13.65 14.71 6.67
CA LEU A 38 -12.44 14.63 5.85
C LEU A 38 -12.75 14.15 4.43
N THR A 39 -13.67 13.18 4.30
CA THR A 39 -14.11 12.69 2.99
C THR A 39 -14.69 13.81 2.14
N SER A 40 -15.61 14.62 2.68
CA SER A 40 -16.22 15.70 1.91
C SER A 40 -15.19 16.77 1.51
N LEU A 41 -14.30 17.16 2.44
CA LEU A 41 -13.25 18.14 2.14
C LEU A 41 -12.27 17.67 1.07
N LEU A 42 -11.96 16.38 1.03
CA LEU A 42 -11.10 15.78 0.02
C LEU A 42 -11.83 15.61 -1.33
N GLN A 43 -13.12 15.29 -1.32
CA GLN A 43 -13.92 15.20 -2.54
C GLN A 43 -14.10 16.55 -3.23
N GLU A 44 -14.30 17.61 -2.45
CA GLU A 44 -14.44 19.00 -2.93
C GLU A 44 -13.09 19.68 -3.18
N GLU A 45 -11.97 18.96 -3.05
CA GLU A 45 -10.60 19.46 -3.27
C GLU A 45 -10.17 20.63 -2.36
N PHE A 46 -10.92 20.91 -1.28
CA PHE A 46 -10.54 21.88 -0.26
C PHE A 46 -9.33 21.43 0.56
N VAL A 47 -9.08 20.13 0.61
CA VAL A 47 -7.93 19.51 1.29
C VAL A 47 -7.20 18.60 0.31
N LYS A 48 -5.87 18.53 0.43
CA LYS A 48 -5.02 17.61 -0.34
C LYS A 48 -4.39 16.56 0.56
N TRP A 49 -4.03 15.41 -0.02
CA TRP A 49 -3.22 14.38 0.62
C TRP A 49 -1.80 14.90 0.90
N LYS A 50 -1.62 15.54 2.05
CA LYS A 50 -0.33 16.10 2.49
C LYS A 50 0.05 15.52 3.86
N GLY A 51 1.36 15.36 4.06
CA GLY A 51 1.93 14.87 5.31
C GLY A 51 1.28 13.55 5.74
N SER A 52 0.86 13.48 7.01
CA SER A 52 0.34 12.26 7.60
C SER A 52 -1.10 11.89 7.21
N LEU A 53 -1.83 12.77 6.48
CA LEU A 53 -3.29 12.64 6.32
C LEU A 53 -3.69 11.30 5.69
N PHE A 54 -2.99 10.89 4.63
CA PHE A 54 -3.28 9.63 3.94
C PHE A 54 -3.19 8.44 4.90
N PHE A 55 -2.11 8.33 5.66
CA PHE A 55 -1.89 7.20 6.57
C PHE A 55 -2.89 7.17 7.72
N ARG A 56 -3.25 8.35 8.27
CA ARG A 56 -4.29 8.45 9.29
C ARG A 56 -5.65 8.00 8.76
N PHE A 57 -6.00 8.43 7.55
CA PHE A 57 -7.25 8.05 6.91
C PHE A 57 -7.29 6.54 6.64
N VAL A 58 -6.26 5.98 6.02
CA VAL A 58 -6.19 4.53 5.73
C VAL A 58 -6.19 3.69 7.02
N SER A 59 -5.76 4.24 8.15
CA SER A 59 -5.87 3.56 9.45
C SER A 59 -7.31 3.32 9.93
N THR A 60 -8.33 3.90 9.28
CA THR A 60 -9.75 3.62 9.58
C THR A 60 -10.18 2.26 9.05
N LEU A 61 -9.47 1.68 8.08
CA LEU A 61 -9.72 0.31 7.57
C LEU A 61 -9.63 -0.77 8.67
N ILE A 62 -8.94 -0.44 9.76
CA ILE A 62 -8.71 -1.30 10.93
C ILE A 62 -9.33 -0.69 12.20
N ASP A 63 -10.38 0.13 12.04
CA ASP A 63 -11.17 0.63 13.16
C ASP A 63 -11.78 -0.53 13.96
N SER A 64 -11.92 -0.36 15.27
CA SER A 64 -12.52 -1.37 16.13
C SER A 64 -14.03 -1.49 15.92
N HIS A 65 -14.69 -0.43 15.41
CA HIS A 65 -16.11 -0.45 15.08
C HIS A 65 -16.29 -0.86 13.60
N PRO A 66 -16.92 -2.02 13.31
CA PRO A 66 -17.05 -2.54 11.94
C PRO A 66 -17.68 -1.54 10.97
N ASP A 67 -18.73 -0.84 11.37
CA ASP A 67 -19.39 0.16 10.51
C ASP A 67 -18.46 1.32 10.11
N ILE A 68 -17.53 1.73 10.98
CA ILE A 68 -16.57 2.78 10.67
C ILE A 68 -15.51 2.25 9.70
N ALA A 69 -15.06 1.00 9.91
CA ALA A 69 -14.13 0.35 8.99
C ALA A 69 -14.74 0.21 7.59
N SER A 70 -15.96 -0.33 7.49
CA SER A 70 -16.71 -0.47 6.22
C SER A 70 -16.98 0.88 5.56
N PHE A 71 -17.32 1.92 6.35
CA PHE A 71 -17.49 3.27 5.80
C PHE A 71 -16.17 3.84 5.28
N GLY A 72 -15.05 3.61 5.99
CA GLY A 72 -13.71 4.01 5.55
C GLY A 72 -13.30 3.33 4.25
N GLU A 73 -13.57 2.02 4.12
CA GLU A 73 -13.40 1.27 2.88
C GLU A 73 -14.19 1.91 1.73
N PHE A 74 -15.47 2.22 1.95
CA PHE A 74 -16.32 2.89 0.97
C PHE A 74 -15.78 4.26 0.55
N CYS A 75 -15.41 5.11 1.52
CA CYS A 75 -14.85 6.43 1.26
C CYS A 75 -13.57 6.35 0.42
N LEU A 76 -12.65 5.44 0.78
CA LEU A 76 -11.39 5.27 0.06
C LEU A 76 -11.61 4.72 -1.35
N ALA A 77 -12.29 3.59 -1.48
CA ALA A 77 -12.40 2.86 -2.75
C ALA A 77 -13.40 3.49 -3.74
N HIS A 78 -14.54 3.98 -3.26
CA HIS A 78 -15.66 4.36 -4.12
C HIS A 78 -15.83 5.87 -4.30
N LEU A 79 -15.25 6.68 -3.41
CA LEU A 79 -15.31 8.15 -3.50
C LEU A 79 -13.95 8.75 -3.84
N LEU A 80 -12.94 8.54 -3.00
CA LEU A 80 -11.67 9.26 -3.06
C LEU A 80 -10.73 8.73 -4.14
N LEU A 81 -10.68 7.40 -4.34
CA LEU A 81 -9.89 6.80 -5.41
C LEU A 81 -10.39 7.21 -6.80
N LYS A 82 -11.70 7.40 -6.99
CA LYS A 82 -12.25 7.92 -8.26
C LYS A 82 -11.77 9.33 -8.57
N ARG A 83 -11.54 10.16 -7.54
CA ARG A 83 -11.01 11.53 -7.68
C ARG A 83 -9.51 11.55 -7.92
N ASN A 84 -8.77 10.62 -7.30
CA ASN A 84 -7.33 10.45 -7.52
C ASN A 84 -6.96 8.97 -7.72
N PRO A 85 -7.03 8.45 -8.97
CA PRO A 85 -6.80 7.03 -9.28
C PRO A 85 -5.39 6.50 -8.97
N VAL A 86 -4.44 7.40 -8.75
CA VAL A 86 -3.04 7.04 -8.43
C VAL A 86 -2.73 7.15 -6.94
N MET A 87 -3.67 7.57 -6.09
CA MET A 87 -3.38 7.90 -4.68
C MET A 87 -2.81 6.72 -3.90
N PHE A 88 -3.35 5.50 -4.08
CA PHE A 88 -2.86 4.33 -3.35
C PHE A 88 -1.45 3.97 -3.82
N PHE A 89 -1.22 3.91 -5.15
CA PHE A 89 0.09 3.63 -5.72
C PHE A 89 1.16 4.65 -5.31
N GLN A 90 0.80 5.94 -5.21
CA GLN A 90 1.70 7.02 -4.80
C GLN A 90 2.21 6.82 -3.37
N HIS A 91 1.33 6.45 -2.43
CA HIS A 91 1.64 6.37 -1.00
C HIS A 91 2.02 4.97 -0.51
N PHE A 92 1.86 3.93 -1.34
CA PHE A 92 2.01 2.54 -0.93
C PHE A 92 3.35 2.21 -0.26
N ILE A 93 4.47 2.66 -0.84
CA ILE A 93 5.80 2.43 -0.27
C ILE A 93 5.92 3.08 1.11
N GLU A 94 5.43 4.32 1.24
CA GLU A 94 5.51 5.06 2.50
C GLU A 94 4.61 4.45 3.59
N CYS A 95 3.51 3.78 3.22
CA CYS A 95 2.72 3.00 4.19
C CYS A 95 3.56 1.94 4.90
N ILE A 96 4.43 1.23 4.18
CA ILE A 96 5.27 0.16 4.75
C ILE A 96 6.22 0.76 5.79
N PHE A 97 6.84 1.90 5.50
CA PHE A 97 7.70 2.62 6.44
C PHE A 97 6.91 3.21 7.62
N HIS A 98 5.80 3.89 7.34
CA HIS A 98 5.00 4.59 8.34
C HIS A 98 4.38 3.64 9.36
N PHE A 99 3.71 2.57 8.93
CA PHE A 99 3.03 1.67 9.85
C PHE A 99 3.99 0.79 10.66
N ASN A 100 5.21 0.55 10.17
CA ASN A 100 6.29 -0.02 10.98
C ASN A 100 7.00 1.00 11.87
N ASN A 101 6.64 2.29 11.77
CA ASN A 101 7.32 3.41 12.40
C ASN A 101 8.84 3.37 12.17
N TYR A 102 9.24 3.10 10.93
CA TYR A 102 10.63 3.08 10.50
C TYR A 102 11.03 4.49 10.04
N GLU A 103 11.98 5.11 10.75
CA GLU A 103 12.37 6.52 10.54
C GLU A 103 13.78 6.69 9.98
N LYS A 104 14.50 5.59 9.70
CA LYS A 104 15.92 5.65 9.29
C LYS A 104 16.10 5.89 7.79
N HIS A 105 15.04 5.75 6.98
CA HIS A 105 15.06 6.02 5.55
C HIS A 105 15.13 7.53 5.27
N GLU A 106 15.96 8.00 4.34
CA GLU A 106 16.15 9.43 4.06
C GLU A 106 14.88 10.16 3.59
N LYS A 107 14.08 9.50 2.75
CA LYS A 107 12.87 10.05 2.11
C LYS A 107 11.55 9.71 2.82
N TYR A 108 11.34 8.45 3.22
CA TYR A 108 10.04 7.97 3.69
C TYR A 108 9.84 8.18 5.20
N ASN A 109 8.59 8.44 5.59
CA ASN A 109 8.19 8.67 6.98
C ASN A 109 8.94 9.86 7.61
N LYS A 110 9.03 10.97 6.84
CA LYS A 110 9.76 12.20 7.19
C LYS A 110 8.90 13.45 7.33
N PHE A 111 7.58 13.29 7.39
CA PHE A 111 6.68 14.40 7.61
C PHE A 111 6.62 14.79 9.10
N PRO A 112 6.37 16.08 9.42
CA PRO A 112 6.25 16.53 10.80
C PRO A 112 5.12 15.80 11.54
N GLN A 113 5.44 15.22 12.70
CA GLN A 113 4.48 14.64 13.63
C GLN A 113 4.96 14.85 15.07
N SER A 114 4.03 15.16 15.96
CA SER A 114 4.27 15.10 17.39
C SER A 114 4.39 13.64 17.87
N GLU A 115 5.09 13.44 19.00
CA GLU A 115 5.20 12.14 19.65
C GLU A 115 3.85 11.52 20.02
N ARG A 116 2.85 12.37 20.31
CA ARG A 116 1.48 11.93 20.56
C ARG A 116 0.85 11.34 19.29
N GLU A 117 1.00 12.01 18.15
CA GLU A 117 0.46 11.55 16.88
C GLU A 117 1.12 10.25 16.42
N LYS A 118 2.45 10.15 16.55
CA LYS A 118 3.18 8.92 16.23
C LYS A 118 2.66 7.74 17.05
N ARG A 119 2.54 7.89 18.37
CA ARG A 119 2.02 6.83 19.24
C ARG A 119 0.59 6.43 18.91
N LEU A 120 -0.28 7.39 18.60
CA LEU A 120 -1.70 7.15 18.36
C LEU A 120 -1.98 6.37 17.06
N PHE A 121 -1.16 6.58 16.03
CA PHE A 121 -1.32 5.95 14.71
C PHE A 121 -0.29 4.86 14.41
N SER A 122 0.65 4.60 15.32
CA SER A 122 1.64 3.55 15.14
C SER A 122 0.99 2.17 15.07
N LEU A 123 1.43 1.37 14.11
CA LEU A 123 1.15 -0.06 14.03
C LEU A 123 2.43 -0.87 14.14
N LYS A 124 3.46 -0.35 14.82
CA LYS A 124 4.75 -1.03 15.01
C LYS A 124 4.56 -2.34 15.79
N GLY A 125 5.45 -3.30 15.54
CA GLY A 125 5.52 -4.54 16.30
C GLY A 125 4.74 -5.70 15.67
N LYS A 126 5.18 -6.92 15.95
CA LYS A 126 4.58 -8.17 15.42
C LYS A 126 3.08 -8.32 15.71
N SER A 127 2.58 -7.83 16.85
CA SER A 127 1.15 -7.92 17.22
C SER A 127 0.24 -7.13 16.30
N ASN A 128 0.75 -6.11 15.62
CA ASN A 128 0.00 -5.29 14.65
C ASN A 128 0.18 -5.77 13.21
N LYS A 129 0.95 -6.83 12.96
CA LYS A 129 1.31 -7.29 11.62
C LYS A 129 0.06 -7.59 10.77
N GLU A 130 -0.91 -8.30 11.31
CA GLU A 130 -2.17 -8.60 10.59
C GLU A 130 -2.95 -7.34 10.22
N ARG A 131 -2.95 -6.32 11.09
CA ARG A 131 -3.61 -5.03 10.82
C ARG A 131 -2.90 -4.27 9.70
N ARG A 132 -1.56 -4.27 9.69
CA ARG A 132 -0.76 -3.71 8.59
C ARG A 132 -1.03 -4.45 7.27
N MET A 133 -1.09 -5.77 7.31
CA MET A 133 -1.40 -6.58 6.12
C MET A 133 -2.82 -6.35 5.60
N LYS A 134 -3.83 -6.16 6.47
CA LYS A 134 -5.18 -5.77 6.05
C LYS A 134 -5.13 -4.48 5.23
N ILE A 135 -4.39 -3.48 5.70
CA ILE A 135 -4.21 -2.21 4.98
C ILE A 135 -3.51 -2.44 3.63
N TYR A 136 -2.35 -3.10 3.60
CA TYR A 136 -1.59 -3.27 2.36
C TYR A 136 -2.38 -4.05 1.30
N LYS A 137 -3.08 -5.13 1.71
CA LYS A 137 -3.91 -5.94 0.80
C LYS A 137 -5.06 -5.13 0.21
N PHE A 138 -5.80 -4.38 1.05
CA PHE A 138 -6.85 -3.49 0.57
C PHE A 138 -6.33 -2.51 -0.49
N LEU A 139 -5.20 -1.85 -0.24
CA LEU A 139 -4.62 -0.92 -1.21
C LEU A 139 -4.26 -1.61 -2.54
N LEU A 140 -3.65 -2.80 -2.48
CA LEU A 140 -3.25 -3.58 -3.66
C LEU A 140 -4.43 -4.16 -4.45
N GLU A 141 -5.55 -4.47 -3.80
CA GLU A 141 -6.78 -4.95 -4.47
C GLU A 141 -7.29 -3.93 -5.48
N HIS A 142 -7.10 -2.64 -5.19
CA HIS A 142 -7.52 -1.54 -6.05
C HIS A 142 -6.49 -1.08 -7.08
N PHE A 143 -5.33 -1.74 -7.18
CA PHE A 143 -4.35 -1.40 -8.20
C PHE A 143 -4.80 -1.85 -9.60
N THR A 144 -4.39 -1.12 -10.63
CA THR A 144 -4.42 -1.60 -12.01
C THR A 144 -3.29 -2.62 -12.26
N ASP A 145 -3.37 -3.39 -13.34
CA ASP A 145 -2.28 -4.32 -13.69
C ASP A 145 -0.96 -3.60 -13.99
N GLU A 146 -1.01 -2.40 -14.57
CA GLU A 146 0.16 -1.54 -14.72
C GLU A 146 0.76 -1.14 -13.36
N GLN A 147 -0.08 -0.71 -12.42
CA GLN A 147 0.38 -0.35 -11.06
C GLN A 147 0.96 -1.57 -10.32
N ARG A 148 0.37 -2.76 -10.48
CA ARG A 148 0.88 -4.02 -9.91
C ARG A 148 2.23 -4.42 -10.51
N PHE A 149 2.39 -4.27 -11.82
CA PHE A 149 3.66 -4.50 -12.48
C PHE A 149 4.74 -3.55 -11.93
N ASN A 150 4.42 -2.25 -11.84
CA ASN A 150 5.37 -1.23 -11.42
C ASN A 150 5.69 -1.26 -9.91
N ILE A 151 4.73 -1.59 -9.05
CA ILE A 151 4.94 -1.53 -7.59
C ILE A 151 5.96 -2.58 -7.13
N THR A 152 6.01 -3.74 -7.78
CA THR A 152 6.98 -4.80 -7.46
C THR A 152 8.41 -4.28 -7.61
N SER A 153 8.75 -3.72 -8.77
CA SER A 153 10.06 -3.07 -8.99
C SER A 153 10.30 -1.92 -8.02
N LYS A 154 9.28 -1.10 -7.76
CA LYS A 154 9.39 0.04 -6.85
C LYS A 154 9.69 -0.39 -5.41
N ILE A 155 9.09 -1.48 -4.93
CA ILE A 155 9.39 -2.09 -3.62
C ILE A 155 10.84 -2.58 -3.59
N CYS A 156 11.28 -3.34 -4.61
CA CYS A 156 12.64 -3.85 -4.66
C CYS A 156 13.68 -2.72 -4.64
N LEU A 157 13.47 -1.67 -5.44
CA LEU A 157 14.41 -0.55 -5.55
C LEU A 157 14.35 0.42 -4.36
N SER A 158 13.15 0.70 -3.82
CA SER A 158 12.98 1.72 -2.77
C SER A 158 13.08 1.16 -1.36
N ILE A 159 13.06 -0.18 -1.20
CA ILE A 159 13.14 -0.84 0.11
C ILE A 159 14.31 -1.81 0.12
N LEU A 160 14.26 -2.86 -0.71
CA LEU A 160 15.20 -3.98 -0.61
C LEU A 160 16.64 -3.57 -0.96
N ALA A 161 16.81 -2.78 -2.02
CA ALA A 161 18.12 -2.28 -2.46
C ALA A 161 18.81 -1.46 -1.36
N CYS A 162 18.07 -0.63 -0.63
CA CYS A 162 18.64 0.17 0.45
C CYS A 162 19.30 -0.68 1.56
N PHE A 163 18.78 -1.88 1.81
CA PHE A 163 19.41 -2.83 2.75
C PHE A 163 20.49 -3.68 2.10
N ALA A 164 20.29 -4.09 0.85
CA ALA A 164 21.27 -4.86 0.07
C ALA A 164 22.58 -4.08 -0.11
N ASP A 165 22.47 -2.78 -0.39
CA ASP A 165 23.60 -1.87 -0.63
C ASP A 165 24.20 -1.31 0.69
N GLY A 166 23.63 -1.70 1.84
CA GLY A 166 24.10 -1.25 3.16
C GLY A 166 23.83 0.23 3.48
N ILE A 167 22.94 0.88 2.73
CA ILE A 167 22.52 2.27 2.97
C ILE A 167 21.72 2.37 4.28
N LEU A 168 20.85 1.39 4.53
CA LEU A 168 20.05 1.31 5.75
C LEU A 168 20.59 0.24 6.70
N PRO A 169 20.56 0.49 8.02
CA PRO A 169 21.04 -0.47 9.01
C PRO A 169 20.10 -1.67 9.09
N LEU A 170 20.69 -2.86 9.22
CA LEU A 170 19.98 -4.12 9.46
C LEU A 170 19.85 -4.39 10.96
N ASP A 171 18.83 -3.81 11.56
CA ASP A 171 18.45 -4.03 12.96
C ASP A 171 17.07 -4.67 13.09
N LEU A 172 16.54 -4.75 14.32
CA LEU A 172 15.24 -5.35 14.59
C LEU A 172 14.09 -4.59 13.89
N ASP A 173 14.17 -3.27 13.78
CA ASP A 173 13.16 -2.47 13.08
C ASP A 173 13.19 -2.78 11.58
N ALA A 174 14.39 -2.93 11.01
CA ALA A 174 14.57 -3.35 9.63
C ALA A 174 14.03 -4.76 9.40
N SER A 175 14.23 -5.68 10.36
CA SER A 175 13.70 -7.04 10.26
C SER A 175 12.17 -7.08 10.20
N GLU A 176 11.46 -6.26 10.98
CA GLU A 176 9.99 -6.20 10.92
C GLU A 176 9.51 -5.59 9.60
N LEU A 177 10.15 -4.51 9.15
CA LEU A 177 9.83 -3.87 7.87
C LEU A 177 10.09 -4.80 6.67
N LEU A 178 11.19 -5.55 6.68
CA LEU A 178 11.50 -6.55 5.66
C LEU A 178 10.51 -7.72 5.69
N SER A 179 10.10 -8.19 6.88
CA SER A 179 9.07 -9.23 7.03
C SER A 179 7.76 -8.79 6.37
N ASP A 180 7.31 -7.56 6.61
CA ASP A 180 6.15 -6.98 5.93
C ASP A 180 6.34 -6.88 4.42
N THR A 181 7.53 -6.45 3.99
CA THR A 181 7.86 -6.27 2.57
C THR A 181 7.79 -7.59 1.81
N PHE A 182 8.36 -8.67 2.35
CA PHE A 182 8.29 -9.98 1.74
C PHE A 182 6.87 -10.55 1.74
N GLU A 183 6.08 -10.34 2.79
CA GLU A 183 4.68 -10.79 2.81
C GLU A 183 3.83 -10.05 1.76
N VAL A 184 4.07 -8.76 1.55
CA VAL A 184 3.47 -7.98 0.47
C VAL A 184 3.87 -8.53 -0.90
N LEU A 185 5.16 -8.81 -1.12
CA LEU A 185 5.67 -9.35 -2.38
C LEU A 185 5.17 -10.78 -2.67
N SER A 186 4.89 -11.57 -1.63
CA SER A 186 4.30 -12.91 -1.73
C SER A 186 2.78 -12.92 -1.82
N SER A 187 2.12 -11.77 -1.60
CA SER A 187 0.66 -11.67 -1.56
C SER A 187 0.02 -12.01 -2.91
N LYS A 188 -1.24 -12.48 -2.91
CA LYS A 188 -1.96 -12.67 -4.18
C LYS A 188 -2.34 -11.32 -4.80
N GLU A 189 -2.56 -10.31 -3.95
CA GLU A 189 -3.05 -8.97 -4.27
C GLU A 189 -2.06 -8.15 -5.12
N ILE A 190 -0.76 -8.45 -5.04
CA ILE A 190 0.27 -7.82 -5.88
C ILE A 190 0.39 -8.46 -7.27
N LYS A 191 -0.07 -9.71 -7.47
CA LYS A 191 -0.01 -10.40 -8.77
C LYS A 191 -1.00 -9.80 -9.76
N LEU A 192 -0.62 -9.72 -11.03
CA LEU A 192 -1.49 -9.23 -12.12
C LEU A 192 -2.83 -9.96 -12.14
N LEU A 193 -3.94 -9.22 -12.31
CA LEU A 193 -5.28 -9.80 -12.44
C LEU A 193 -5.38 -10.67 -13.68
N ALA A 194 -4.75 -10.26 -14.79
CA ALA A 194 -4.66 -11.06 -16.01
C ALA A 194 -4.05 -12.46 -15.77
N MET A 195 -3.28 -12.64 -14.70
CA MET A 195 -2.68 -13.91 -14.28
C MET A 195 -3.47 -14.65 -13.20
N ARG A 196 -4.49 -14.02 -12.59
CA ARG A 196 -5.36 -14.66 -11.59
C ARG A 196 -6.52 -15.43 -12.21
N SER A 197 -6.84 -15.20 -13.48
CA SER A 197 -7.88 -15.95 -14.19
C SER A 197 -7.48 -17.42 -14.27
N LYS A 198 -8.24 -18.32 -13.64
CA LYS A 198 -8.32 -19.71 -14.12
C LYS A 198 -8.93 -19.66 -15.54
N PRO A 199 -8.56 -20.58 -16.44
CA PRO A 199 -9.33 -20.75 -17.65
C PRO A 199 -10.77 -21.11 -17.23
N ASP A 200 -11.72 -20.21 -17.43
CA ASP A 200 -13.14 -20.58 -17.42
C ASP A 200 -13.30 -21.60 -18.54
N LYS A 201 -13.43 -22.86 -18.15
CA LYS A 201 -13.69 -23.97 -19.07
C LYS A 201 -15.18 -24.12 -19.41
N ASP A 202 -16.02 -23.18 -18.99
CA ASP A 202 -17.49 -23.27 -19.12
C ASP A 202 -18.09 -22.04 -19.83
N LEU A 203 -17.57 -21.67 -20.99
CA LEU A 203 -18.36 -20.91 -21.96
C LEU A 203 -18.50 -21.77 -23.22
N LEU A 204 -19.74 -22.24 -23.37
CA LEU A 204 -20.26 -23.04 -24.46
C LEU A 204 -19.91 -22.43 -25.83
N MET A 205 -19.63 -23.32 -26.75
CA MET A 205 -19.39 -23.08 -28.17
C MET A 205 -20.56 -22.30 -28.80
N GLU A 206 -20.28 -21.08 -29.26
CA GLU A 206 -20.88 -20.56 -30.49
C GLU A 206 -19.71 -20.08 -31.37
N GLU A 207 -19.67 -20.60 -32.60
CA GLU A 207 -18.64 -20.31 -33.61
C GLU A 207 -18.78 -18.87 -34.09
N ASP A 208 -18.22 -17.93 -33.34
CA ASP A 208 -17.91 -16.59 -33.83
C ASP A 208 -16.39 -16.49 -33.95
N ASP A 209 -15.87 -16.36 -35.18
CA ASP A 209 -14.43 -16.15 -35.45
C ASP A 209 -13.86 -14.97 -34.65
N VAL A 210 -14.71 -14.00 -34.29
CA VAL A 210 -14.39 -12.85 -33.42
C VAL A 210 -14.11 -13.27 -31.97
N ALA A 211 -14.85 -14.25 -31.44
CA ALA A 211 -14.61 -14.79 -30.09
C ALA A 211 -13.29 -15.55 -30.02
N LEU A 212 -12.98 -16.36 -31.04
CA LEU A 212 -11.70 -17.07 -31.13
C LEU A 212 -10.52 -16.09 -31.28
N ALA A 213 -10.65 -15.07 -32.13
CA ALA A 213 -9.64 -14.02 -32.28
C ALA A 213 -9.39 -13.27 -30.95
N ASN A 214 -10.44 -12.95 -30.20
CA ASN A 214 -10.34 -12.31 -28.89
C ASN A 214 -9.61 -13.20 -27.87
N VAL A 215 -9.90 -14.50 -27.84
CA VAL A 215 -9.22 -15.47 -26.96
C VAL A 215 -7.72 -15.58 -27.30
N VAL A 216 -7.38 -15.70 -28.59
CA VAL A 216 -5.99 -15.76 -29.06
C VAL A 216 -5.23 -14.46 -28.73
N MET A 217 -5.86 -13.29 -28.94
CA MET A 217 -5.26 -12.01 -28.58
C MET A 217 -5.01 -11.88 -27.07
N GLN A 218 -5.96 -12.30 -26.22
CA GLN A 218 -5.79 -12.30 -24.77
C GLN A 218 -4.64 -13.24 -24.33
N GLU A 219 -4.51 -14.41 -24.94
CA GLU A 219 -3.41 -15.33 -24.63
C GLU A 219 -2.04 -14.78 -25.07
N ALA A 220 -1.98 -14.16 -26.27
CA ALA A 220 -0.78 -13.48 -26.75
C ALA A 220 -0.36 -12.32 -25.82
N GLN A 221 -1.32 -11.50 -25.38
CA GLN A 221 -1.08 -10.43 -24.40
C GLN A 221 -0.56 -10.98 -23.08
N LYS A 222 -1.16 -12.06 -22.53
CA LYS A 222 -0.67 -12.71 -21.30
C LYS A 222 0.75 -13.24 -21.46
N LYS A 223 1.08 -13.85 -22.60
CA LYS A 223 2.45 -14.34 -22.90
C LYS A 223 3.45 -13.20 -22.95
N LEU A 224 3.13 -12.10 -23.62
CA LEU A 224 4.00 -10.92 -23.70
C LEU A 224 4.26 -10.32 -22.32
N ILE A 225 3.20 -10.12 -21.53
CA ILE A 225 3.30 -9.57 -20.17
C ILE A 225 4.18 -10.48 -19.28
N SER A 226 3.99 -11.80 -19.38
CA SER A 226 4.82 -12.79 -18.66
C SER A 226 6.29 -12.69 -19.05
N GLN A 227 6.61 -12.54 -20.33
CA GLN A 227 8.00 -12.38 -20.79
C GLN A 227 8.64 -11.10 -20.24
N VAL A 228 7.92 -9.96 -20.33
CA VAL A 228 8.41 -8.67 -19.82
C VAL A 228 8.63 -8.73 -18.30
N GLN A 229 7.73 -9.37 -17.55
CA GLN A 229 7.90 -9.60 -16.11
C GLN A 229 9.10 -10.47 -15.79
N LYS A 230 9.27 -11.60 -16.49
CA LYS A 230 10.42 -12.49 -16.28
C LYS A 230 11.73 -11.76 -16.55
N ARG A 231 11.80 -11.00 -17.64
CA ARG A 231 12.99 -10.20 -17.98
C ARG A 231 13.31 -9.19 -16.90
N ASN A 232 12.32 -8.37 -16.49
CA ASN A 232 12.48 -7.39 -15.42
C ASN A 232 12.89 -8.06 -14.09
N PHE A 233 12.32 -9.22 -13.77
CA PHE A 233 12.67 -9.97 -12.57
C PHE A 233 14.13 -10.45 -12.62
N ILE A 234 14.58 -11.03 -13.72
CA ILE A 234 15.94 -11.53 -13.89
C ILE A 234 16.95 -10.38 -13.87
N GLU A 235 16.69 -9.32 -14.63
CA GLU A 235 17.66 -8.23 -14.83
C GLU A 235 17.74 -7.30 -13.61
N ASN A 236 16.60 -6.98 -12.97
CA ASN A 236 16.55 -5.93 -11.94
C ASN A 236 16.29 -6.45 -10.53
N ILE A 237 15.55 -7.55 -10.36
CA ILE A 237 15.12 -8.00 -9.02
C ILE A 237 16.07 -9.05 -8.45
N ILE A 238 16.49 -10.05 -9.25
CA ILE A 238 17.40 -11.10 -8.80
C ILE A 238 18.70 -10.55 -8.19
N PRO A 239 19.40 -9.57 -8.80
CA PRO A 239 20.64 -9.05 -8.22
C PRO A 239 20.45 -8.47 -6.81
N ILE A 240 19.35 -7.74 -6.60
CA ILE A 240 18.99 -7.16 -5.29
C ILE A 240 18.71 -8.27 -4.29
N ILE A 241 17.94 -9.29 -4.68
CA ILE A 241 17.59 -10.42 -3.81
C ILE A 241 18.83 -11.23 -3.42
N VAL A 242 19.74 -11.48 -4.35
CA VAL A 242 20.99 -12.22 -4.08
C VAL A 242 21.86 -11.44 -3.09
N SER A 243 22.09 -10.15 -3.35
CA SER A 243 22.86 -9.29 -2.44
C SER A 243 22.21 -9.24 -1.05
N LEU A 244 20.90 -8.98 -0.99
CA LEU A 244 20.16 -8.92 0.26
C LEU A 244 20.24 -10.23 1.04
N LYS A 245 20.10 -11.39 0.37
CA LYS A 245 20.24 -12.70 1.01
C LYS A 245 21.59 -12.84 1.70
N THR A 246 22.69 -12.53 1.00
CA THR A 246 24.04 -12.61 1.55
C THR A 246 24.19 -11.72 2.79
N VAL A 247 23.65 -10.50 2.76
CA VAL A 247 23.75 -9.58 3.90
C VAL A 247 22.88 -10.05 5.07
N LEU A 248 21.66 -10.57 4.82
CA LEU A 248 20.80 -11.11 5.88
C LEU A 248 21.39 -12.36 6.55
N GLU A 249 22.03 -13.26 5.77
CA GLU A 249 22.73 -14.44 6.28
C GLU A 249 23.91 -14.03 7.17
N LYS A 250 24.76 -13.12 6.69
CA LYS A 250 25.92 -12.62 7.43
C LYS A 250 25.54 -11.99 8.77
N ASN A 251 24.45 -11.22 8.79
CA ASN A 251 23.97 -10.50 9.99
C ASN A 251 22.96 -11.30 10.82
N LYS A 252 22.62 -12.53 10.41
CA LYS A 252 21.66 -13.43 11.11
C LYS A 252 20.30 -12.77 11.37
N ILE A 253 19.80 -12.01 10.40
CA ILE A 253 18.54 -11.27 10.54
C ILE A 253 17.35 -12.23 10.42
N PRO A 254 16.36 -12.17 11.33
CA PRO A 254 15.20 -13.08 11.31
C PRO A 254 14.43 -13.11 9.98
N ALA A 255 14.34 -11.95 9.30
CA ALA A 255 13.65 -11.78 8.02
C ALA A 255 14.21 -12.67 6.88
N LEU A 256 15.35 -13.33 7.07
CA LEU A 256 15.87 -14.33 6.13
C LEU A 256 14.87 -15.46 5.89
N ARG A 257 14.09 -15.86 6.91
CA ARG A 257 13.07 -16.91 6.76
C ARG A 257 11.99 -16.49 5.77
N GLU A 258 11.51 -15.26 5.89
CA GLU A 258 10.50 -14.68 5.00
C GLU A 258 11.04 -14.47 3.59
N LEU A 259 12.31 -14.06 3.44
CA LEU A 259 12.95 -14.02 2.13
C LEU A 259 12.96 -15.40 1.47
N MET A 260 13.35 -16.44 2.20
CA MET A 260 13.36 -17.81 1.69
C MET A 260 11.96 -18.34 1.39
N HIS A 261 10.92 -17.83 2.05
CA HIS A 261 9.53 -18.12 1.70
C HIS A 261 9.11 -17.41 0.41
N TYR A 262 9.51 -16.15 0.23
CA TYR A 262 9.26 -15.39 -0.99
C TYR A 262 9.91 -16.02 -2.24
N LEU A 263 11.06 -16.68 -2.09
CA LEU A 263 11.77 -17.35 -3.19
C LEU A 263 11.20 -18.74 -3.56
N ARG A 264 10.21 -19.25 -2.84
CA ARG A 264 9.55 -20.53 -3.14
C ARG A 264 8.35 -20.32 -4.06
#